data_AF-A0A916SH23-F1
#
_entry.id   AF-A0A916SH23-F1
#
_cell.length_a   1.000
_cell.length_b   1.000
_cell.length_c   1.000
_cell.angle_alpha   90.00
_cell.angle_beta   90.00
_cell.angle_gamma   90.00
#
_symmetry.space_group_name_H-M   'P 1'
#
loop_
_entity.id
_entity.type
_entity.pdbx_description
1 polymer ?
#
loop_
_entity_poly.entity_id
_entity_poly.type
_entity_poly.pdbx_seq_one_letter_code
_entity_poly.pdbx_strand_id
1 'polypeptide(L)'
;MPKIYRAVSHVNGYEAMPQYEIRGTKIYRTVSHVDGYEAMPQYQIRDTKIYRTVSHVDGYEAMPQYQIRDTKIYRTVSHVDGYEAMPQYVIKG
;
A
#
# COMPACT_ATOMS: atom_id res chain seq x y z
N MET A 1 -14.10 -5.29 -5.69
CA MET A 1 -12.64 -5.47 -5.45
C MET A 1 -12.20 -4.34 -4.55
N PRO A 2 -11.64 -4.63 -3.37
CA PRO A 2 -11.27 -3.57 -2.43
C PRO A 2 -10.23 -2.63 -3.04
N LYS A 3 -10.37 -1.34 -2.77
CA LYS A 3 -9.48 -0.28 -3.21
C LYS A 3 -8.80 0.39 -2.03
N ILE A 4 -7.57 0.87 -2.25
CA ILE A 4 -6.74 1.51 -1.23
C ILE A 4 -6.63 3.00 -1.57
N TYR A 5 -6.98 3.84 -0.61
CA TYR A 5 -6.99 5.30 -0.71
C TYR A 5 -5.99 5.89 0.27
N ARG A 6 -5.42 7.07 -0.03
CA ARG A 6 -4.63 7.80 0.97
C ARG A 6 -5.52 8.18 2.15
N ALA A 7 -5.04 7.92 3.35
CA ALA A 7 -5.65 8.47 4.55
C ALA A 7 -5.40 9.99 4.59
N VAL A 8 -6.16 10.72 5.40
CA VAL A 8 -5.92 12.15 5.64
C VAL A 8 -4.53 12.40 6.23
N SER A 9 -4.04 11.46 7.03
CA SER A 9 -2.70 11.46 7.63
C SER A 9 -1.59 10.92 6.72
N HIS A 10 -1.86 10.66 5.44
CA HIS A 10 -0.83 10.23 4.51
C HIS A 10 0.22 11.34 4.35
N VAL A 11 1.51 11.00 4.34
CA VAL A 11 2.62 11.99 4.28
C VAL A 11 2.56 12.92 3.06
N ASN A 12 2.07 12.42 1.93
CA ASN A 12 1.84 13.19 0.69
C ASN A 12 0.42 13.79 0.59
N GLY A 13 -0.30 13.92 1.70
CA GLY A 13 -1.67 14.43 1.76
C GLY A 13 -2.74 13.44 1.30
N TYR A 14 -4.00 13.83 1.51
CA TYR A 14 -5.18 13.08 1.11
C TYR A 14 -5.36 13.05 -0.41
N GLU A 15 -5.90 11.94 -0.93
CA GLU A 15 -6.31 11.79 -2.32
C GLU A 15 -7.67 11.06 -2.37
N ALA A 16 -8.62 11.61 -3.12
CA ALA A 16 -9.96 11.05 -3.24
C ALA A 16 -10.00 9.83 -4.17
N MET A 17 -9.08 9.76 -5.11
CA MET A 17 -8.96 8.64 -6.03
C MET A 17 -8.16 7.48 -5.42
N PRO A 18 -8.52 6.22 -5.74
CA PRO A 18 -7.80 5.06 -5.24
C PRO A 18 -6.37 5.06 -5.77
N GLN A 19 -5.39 4.77 -4.94
CA GLN A 19 -3.99 4.63 -5.36
C GLN A 19 -3.70 3.18 -5.77
N TYR A 20 -4.31 2.23 -5.06
CA TYR A 20 -4.13 0.82 -5.37
C TYR A 20 -5.46 0.08 -5.35
N GLU A 21 -5.43 -1.13 -5.91
CA GLU A 21 -6.51 -2.10 -5.79
C GLU A 21 -5.98 -3.47 -5.36
N ILE A 22 -6.81 -4.20 -4.63
CA ILE A 22 -6.49 -5.52 -4.11
C ILE A 22 -7.17 -6.57 -5.00
N ARG A 23 -6.36 -7.43 -5.62
CA ARG A 23 -6.82 -8.59 -6.40
C ARG A 23 -6.27 -9.86 -5.73
N GLY A 24 -7.11 -10.58 -5.00
CA GLY A 24 -6.66 -11.69 -4.13
C GLY A 24 -5.72 -11.18 -3.03
N THR A 25 -4.51 -11.74 -2.96
CA THR A 25 -3.47 -11.28 -2.01
C THR A 25 -2.48 -10.29 -2.62
N LYS A 26 -2.75 -9.77 -3.81
CA LYS A 26 -1.83 -8.92 -4.57
C LYS A 26 -2.39 -7.51 -4.69
N ILE A 27 -1.51 -6.51 -4.63
CA ILE A 27 -1.85 -5.09 -4.67
C ILE A 27 -1.26 -4.48 -5.93
N TYR A 28 -2.08 -3.80 -6.72
CA TYR A 28 -1.74 -3.23 -8.02
C TYR A 28 -1.95 -1.72 -8.01
N ARG A 29 -1.13 -0.98 -8.77
CA ARG A 29 -1.34 0.46 -8.98
C ARG A 29 -2.56 0.66 -9.86
N THR A 30 -3.42 1.60 -9.48
CA THR A 30 -4.50 2.06 -10.35
C THR A 30 -3.95 3.09 -11.34
N VAL A 31 -4.76 3.47 -12.32
CA VAL A 31 -4.44 4.59 -13.24
C VAL A 31 -4.30 5.94 -12.54
N SER A 32 -4.89 6.10 -11.35
CA SER A 32 -4.82 7.31 -10.53
C SER A 32 -3.69 7.28 -9.49
N HIS A 33 -2.86 6.24 -9.50
CA HIS A 33 -1.64 6.23 -8.70
C HIS A 33 -0.69 7.33 -9.19
N VAL A 34 0.00 8.03 -8.28
CA VAL A 34 0.89 9.15 -8.62
C VAL A 34 2.02 8.78 -9.59
N ASP A 35 2.55 7.56 -9.46
CA ASP A 35 3.59 7.03 -10.35
C ASP A 35 3.01 6.31 -11.58
N GLY A 36 1.72 6.47 -11.85
CA GLY A 36 1.01 5.82 -12.96
C GLY A 36 0.62 4.36 -12.72
N TYR A 37 -0.06 3.79 -13.71
CA TYR A 37 -0.54 2.40 -13.72
C TYR A 37 0.60 1.39 -13.86
N GLU A 38 0.42 0.20 -13.27
CA GLU A 38 1.30 -0.94 -13.45
C GLU A 38 0.51 -2.24 -13.48
N ALA A 39 0.77 -3.07 -14.48
CA ALA A 39 0.10 -4.35 -14.66
C ALA A 39 0.61 -5.41 -13.68
N MET A 40 1.85 -5.28 -13.20
CA MET A 40 2.45 -6.17 -12.21
C MET A 40 2.12 -5.74 -10.77
N PRO A 41 1.94 -6.70 -9.84
CA PRO A 41 1.63 -6.36 -8.46
C PRO A 41 2.81 -5.65 -7.82
N GLN A 42 2.58 -4.53 -7.13
CA GLN A 42 3.62 -3.82 -6.39
C GLN A 42 3.83 -4.41 -5.00
N TYR A 43 2.75 -4.90 -4.39
CA TYR A 43 2.82 -5.51 -3.07
C TYR A 43 2.09 -6.85 -3.01
N GLN A 44 2.46 -7.64 -2.00
CA GLN A 44 1.77 -8.86 -1.62
C GLN A 44 1.37 -8.80 -0.15
N ILE A 45 0.11 -9.14 0.11
CA ILE A 45 -0.44 -9.35 1.44
C ILE A 45 -0.08 -10.77 1.88
N ARG A 46 0.46 -10.90 3.08
CA ARG A 46 0.65 -12.16 3.81
C ARG A 46 0.13 -11.93 5.23
N ASP A 47 -0.95 -12.61 5.59
CA ASP A 47 -1.73 -12.33 6.80
C ASP A 47 -2.12 -10.83 6.87
N THR A 48 -1.72 -10.13 7.93
CA THR A 48 -1.95 -8.70 8.11
C THR A 48 -0.79 -7.82 7.62
N LYS A 49 0.19 -8.38 6.92
CA LYS A 49 1.44 -7.69 6.55
C LYS A 49 1.53 -7.53 5.03
N ILE A 50 2.11 -6.42 4.59
CA ILE A 50 2.25 -6.06 3.18
C ILE A 50 3.74 -5.96 2.85
N TYR A 51 4.16 -6.71 1.85
CA TYR A 51 5.55 -6.84 1.41
C TYR A 51 5.71 -6.34 -0.02
N ARG A 52 6.86 -5.76 -0.35
CA ARG A 52 7.19 -5.44 -1.74
C ARG A 52 7.38 -6.72 -2.54
N THR A 53 6.89 -6.72 -3.77
CA THR A 53 7.20 -7.77 -4.74
C THR A 53 8.50 -7.42 -5.48
N VAL A 54 9.00 -8.35 -6.30
CA VAL A 54 10.14 -8.11 -7.19
C VAL A 54 9.85 -7.06 -8.27
N SER A 55 8.58 -6.80 -8.58
CA SER A 55 8.15 -5.79 -9.55
C SER A 55 7.84 -4.44 -8.92
N HIS A 56 8.08 -4.27 -7.61
CA HIS A 56 7.94 -2.98 -6.96
C HIS A 56 8.98 -1.98 -7.53
N VAL A 57 8.62 -0.70 -7.67
CA VAL A 57 9.51 0.32 -8.28
C VAL A 57 10.85 0.47 -7.54
N ASP A 58 10.81 0.38 -6.22
CA ASP A 58 11.99 0.42 -5.34
C ASP A 58 12.66 -0.96 -5.15
N GLY A 59 12.27 -1.98 -5.92
CA GLY A 59 12.76 -3.35 -5.79
C GLY A 59 12.13 -4.16 -4.65
N TYR A 60 12.58 -5.40 -4.53
CA TYR A 60 12.11 -6.37 -3.55
C TYR A 60 12.58 -6.04 -2.12
N GLU A 61 11.73 -6.31 -1.13
CA GLU A 61 12.09 -6.26 0.29
C GLU A 61 11.47 -7.46 1.02
N ALA A 62 12.30 -8.15 1.82
CA ALA A 62 11.89 -9.35 2.55
C ALA A 62 11.11 -9.00 3.83
N MET A 63 11.35 -7.81 4.39
CA MET A 63 10.65 -7.30 5.56
C MET A 63 9.31 -6.64 5.16
N PRO A 64 8.28 -6.71 6.01
CA PRO A 64 7.01 -6.05 5.71
C PRO A 64 7.25 -4.54 5.63
N GLN A 65 6.61 -3.87 4.67
CA GLN A 65 6.61 -2.41 4.59
C GLN A 65 5.43 -1.84 5.34
N TYR A 66 4.26 -2.47 5.22
CA TYR A 66 3.05 -2.03 5.90
C TYR A 66 2.38 -3.14 6.71
N GLN A 67 1.53 -2.73 7.65
CA GLN A 67 0.63 -3.59 8.40
C GLN A 67 -0.82 -3.10 8.25
N ILE A 68 -1.71 -4.05 7.97
CA ILE A 68 -3.16 -3.86 7.98
C ILE A 68 -3.65 -4.03 9.42
N ARG A 69 -4.46 -3.08 9.90
CA ARG A 69 -5.22 -3.16 11.15
C ARG A 69 -6.63 -2.70 10.82
N ASP A 70 -7.59 -3.62 10.91
CA ASP A 70 -8.95 -3.43 10.38
C ASP A 70 -8.91 -3.01 8.90
N THR A 71 -9.43 -1.83 8.57
CA THR A 71 -9.42 -1.24 7.22
C THR A 71 -8.29 -0.24 7.01
N LYS A 72 -7.36 -0.08 7.96
CA LYS A 72 -6.29 0.92 7.92
C LYS A 72 -4.93 0.27 7.69
N ILE A 73 -4.06 0.97 6.97
CA ILE A 73 -2.71 0.51 6.62
C ILE A 73 -1.69 1.47 7.23
N TYR A 74 -0.76 0.92 7.99
CA TYR A 74 0.26 1.63 8.75
C TYR A 74 1.66 1.26 8.28
N ARG A 75 2.61 2.19 8.34
CA ARG A 75 4.03 1.87 8.11
C ARG A 75 4.53 1.02 9.26
N THR A 76 5.32 0.01 8.92
CA THR A 76 6.07 -0.75 9.93
C THR A 76 7.41 -0.09 10.21
N VAL A 77 8.12 -0.57 11.23
CA VAL A 77 9.49 -0.09 11.54
C VAL A 77 10.50 -0.39 10.43
N SER A 78 10.24 -1.39 9.58
CA SER A 78 11.06 -1.77 8.44
C SER A 78 10.66 -1.07 7.15
N HIS A 79 9.70 -0.14 7.20
CA HIS A 79 9.35 0.67 6.04
C HIS A 79 10.55 1.56 5.63
N VAL A 80 10.81 1.72 4.33
CA VAL A 80 11.97 2.49 3.84
C VAL A 80 12.03 3.93 4.35
N ASP A 81 10.86 4.57 4.48
CA ASP A 81 10.72 5.94 5.02
C ASP A 81 10.57 5.97 6.56
N GLY A 82 10.80 4.85 7.24
CA GLY A 82 10.62 4.72 8.69
C GLY A 82 9.17 4.50 9.14
N TYR A 83 9.03 4.35 10.47
CA TYR A 83 7.76 4.07 11.14
C TYR A 83 6.82 5.28 11.14
N GLU A 84 5.52 5.03 11.05
CA GLU A 84 4.48 6.04 11.22
C GLU A 84 3.31 5.45 12.03
N ALA A 85 2.92 6.13 13.11
CA ALA A 85 1.87 5.70 14.02
C ALA A 85 0.46 5.95 13.46
N MET A 86 0.33 6.94 12.57
CA MET A 86 -0.91 7.27 11.89
C MET A 86 -1.11 6.42 10.63
N PRO A 87 -2.37 6.09 10.26
CA PRO A 87 -2.63 5.32 9.07
C PRO A 87 -2.18 6.09 7.82
N GLN A 88 -1.50 5.44 6.91
CA GLN A 88 -1.13 6.03 5.63
C GLN A 88 -2.19 5.75 4.58
N TYR A 89 -2.83 4.58 4.62
CA TYR A 89 -3.91 4.27 3.68
C TYR A 89 -5.13 3.66 4.36
N VAL A 90 -6.26 3.67 3.64
CA VAL A 90 -7.51 3.05 4.03
C VAL A 90 -8.02 2.16 2.91
N ILE A 91 -8.43 0.94 3.26
CA ILE A 91 -9.06 -0.04 2.39
C ILE A 91 -10.58 0.22 2.39
N LYS A 92 -11.19 0.32 1.21
CA LYS A 92 -12.65 0.44 1.03
C LYS A 92 -13.14 -0.65 0.07
N GLY A 93 -14.29 -1.24 0.37
CA GLY A 93 -14.93 -2.31 -0.41
C GLY A 93 -15.62 -1.82 -1.67
#